data_AF-A0A0R1LXN5-F1
#
_entry.id   AF-A0A0R1LXN5-F1
#
_cell.length_a   1.000
_cell.length_b   1.000
_cell.length_c   1.000
_cell.angle_alpha   90.00
_cell.angle_beta   90.00
_cell.angle_gamma   90.00
#
_symmetry.space_group_name_H-M   'P 1'
#
loop_
_entity.id
_entity.type
_entity.pdbx_description
1 polymer ?
#
loop_
_entity_poly.entity_id
_entity_poly.type
_entity_poly.pdbx_seq_one_letter_code
_entity_poly.pdbx_strand_id
1 'polypeptide(L)'
;MNIPTRDFREKLYDGKIQHNGNKILAYAVNNAILKVDNNGWQIDKARNSNRIDPIAALINAYVAGMDYYEESEANQHANDYYTSAEFSF
;
A
#
# COMPACT_ATOMS: atom_id res chain seq x y z
N MET A 1 -8.97 4.20 -8.21
CA MET A 1 -7.82 3.98 -7.31
C MET A 1 -7.95 2.57 -6.79
N ASN A 2 -6.93 1.71 -6.96
CA ASN A 2 -6.97 0.38 -6.34
C ASN A 2 -7.09 0.57 -4.82
N ILE A 3 -7.80 -0.34 -4.14
CA ILE A 3 -8.14 -0.23 -2.71
C ILE A 3 -6.90 0.09 -1.85
N PRO A 4 -5.74 -0.60 -2.04
CA PRO A 4 -4.55 -0.34 -1.23
C PRO A 4 -3.94 1.05 -1.45
N THR A 5 -4.00 1.58 -2.67
CA THR A 5 -3.47 2.91 -2.97
C THR A 5 -4.33 4.00 -2.32
N ARG A 6 -5.66 3.79 -2.26
CA ARG A 6 -6.57 4.72 -1.57
C ARG A 6 -6.30 4.73 -0.07
N ASP A 7 -6.19 3.55 0.54
CA ASP A 7 -5.90 3.39 1.96
C ASP A 7 -4.54 3.99 2.34
N PHE A 8 -3.50 3.77 1.53
CA PHE A 8 -2.20 4.43 1.73
C PHE A 8 -2.32 5.96 1.79
N ARG A 9 -3.07 6.56 0.84
CA ARG A 9 -3.28 8.01 0.79
C ARG A 9 -4.04 8.51 2.01
N GLU A 10 -5.09 7.81 2.43
CA GLU A 10 -5.89 8.18 3.60
C GLU A 10 -5.03 8.12 4.87
N LYS A 11 -4.28 7.04 5.08
CA LYS A 11 -3.36 6.92 6.22
C LYS A 11 -2.22 7.95 6.19
N LEU A 12 -1.77 8.37 5.01
CA LEU A 12 -0.81 9.47 4.87
C LEU A 12 -1.42 10.81 5.29
N TYR A 13 -2.64 11.12 4.87
CA TYR A 13 -3.34 12.36 5.23
C TYR A 13 -3.74 12.39 6.71
N ASP A 14 -4.09 11.24 7.29
CA ASP A 14 -4.35 11.08 8.72
C ASP A 14 -3.07 11.09 9.57
N GLY A 15 -1.89 11.20 8.95
CA GLY A 15 -0.60 11.22 9.63
C GLY A 15 -0.20 9.88 10.25
N LYS A 16 -0.87 8.78 9.91
CA LYS A 16 -0.52 7.41 10.35
C LYS A 16 0.68 6.83 9.59
N ILE A 17 0.97 7.35 8.40
CA ILE A 17 2.17 7.05 7.63
C ILE A 17 2.99 8.32 7.54
N GLN A 18 4.24 8.27 7.99
CA GLN A 18 5.18 9.38 7.90
C GLN A 18 6.56 8.84 7.54
N HIS A 19 7.25 9.52 6.63
CA HIS A 19 8.65 9.22 6.36
C HIS A 19 9.56 10.09 7.24
N ASN A 20 10.69 9.54 7.65
CA ASN A 20 11.66 10.15 8.57
C ASN A 20 12.51 11.30 7.96
N GLY A 21 12.00 11.99 6.93
CA GLY A 21 12.79 13.02 6.22
C GLY A 21 13.83 12.46 5.24
N ASN A 22 13.72 11.19 4.83
CA ASN A 22 14.58 10.63 3.78
C ASN A 22 14.53 11.49 2.49
N LYS A 23 15.66 12.12 2.15
CA LYS A 23 15.78 13.06 1.02
C LYS A 23 15.58 12.39 -0.35
N ILE A 24 15.99 11.13 -0.49
CA ILE A 24 15.83 10.37 -1.74
C ILE A 24 14.36 10.08 -1.97
N LEU A 25 13.65 9.63 -0.93
CA LEU A 25 12.22 9.41 -0.99
C LEU A 25 11.47 10.72 -1.26
N ALA A 26 11.83 11.80 -0.55
CA ALA A 26 11.22 13.11 -0.77
C ALA A 26 11.42 13.60 -2.21
N TYR A 27 12.62 13.43 -2.78
CA TYR A 27 12.88 13.74 -4.19
C TYR A 27 12.02 12.90 -5.14
N ALA A 28 11.91 11.59 -4.90
CA ALA A 28 11.10 10.70 -5.72
C ALA A 28 9.61 11.06 -5.67
N VAL A 29 9.08 11.36 -4.47
CA VAL A 29 7.69 11.79 -4.26
C VAL A 29 7.39 13.08 -5.01
N ASN A 30 8.26 14.09 -4.91
CA ASN A 30 8.06 15.36 -5.62
C ASN A 30 8.13 15.23 -7.15
N ASN A 31 8.74 14.17 -7.66
CA ASN A 31 8.87 13.90 -9.08
C ASN A 31 7.82 12.92 -9.63
N ALA A 32 6.98 12.38 -8.75
CA ALA A 32 5.90 11.46 -9.09
C ALA A 32 4.60 12.24 -9.38
N ILE A 33 3.86 11.79 -10.38
CA ILE A 33 2.54 12.30 -10.75
C ILE A 33 1.54 11.15 -10.78
N LEU A 34 0.29 11.45 -10.48
CA LEU A 34 -0.81 10.50 -10.65
C LEU A 34 -1.27 10.53 -12.11
N LYS A 35 -1.23 9.37 -12.77
CA LYS A 35 -1.79 9.15 -14.09
C LYS A 35 -3.02 8.27 -13.96
N VAL A 36 -4.12 8.71 -14.55
CA VAL A 36 -5.37 7.95 -14.60
C VAL A 36 -5.63 7.59 -16.06
N ASP A 37 -5.72 6.30 -16.33
CA ASP A 37 -6.05 5.76 -17.65
C ASP A 37 -7.16 4.71 -17.53
N ASN A 38 -7.50 4.05 -18.65
CA ASN A 38 -8.54 3.01 -18.67
C ASN A 38 -8.18 1.77 -17.84
N ASN A 39 -6.91 1.60 -17.46
CA ASN A 39 -6.44 0.51 -16.61
C ASN A 39 -6.36 0.90 -15.12
N GLY A 40 -6.81 2.12 -14.78
CA GLY A 40 -6.91 2.59 -13.41
C GLY A 40 -5.91 3.68 -13.08
N TRP A 41 -5.39 3.63 -11.85
CA TRP A 41 -4.58 4.71 -11.26
C TRP A 41 -3.14 4.22 -11.16
N GLN A 42 -2.22 4.96 -11.76
CA GLN A 42 -0.80 4.63 -11.79
C GLN A 42 0.02 5.83 -11.34
N ILE A 43 1.21 5.57 -10.81
CA ILE A 43 2.20 6.60 -10.56
C ILE A 43 3.15 6.64 -11.75
N ASP A 44 3.30 7.83 -12.32
CA ASP A 44 4.20 8.11 -13.42
C ASP A 44 5.20 9.20 -13.02
N LYS A 45 6.22 9.38 -13.83
CA LYS A 45 7.26 10.40 -13.64
C LYS A 45 6.82 11.72 -14.25
N ALA A 46 7.02 12.83 -13.54
CA ALA A 46 6.73 14.17 -14.05
C ALA A 46 7.55 14.53 -15.31
N ARG A 47 8.76 13.97 -15.42
CA ARG A 47 9.64 14.06 -16.59
C ARG A 47 10.31 12.71 -16.82
N ASN A 48 10.57 12.36 -18.09
CA ASN A 48 11.15 11.06 -18.44
C ASN A 48 12.49 10.74 -17.78
N SER A 49 13.29 11.76 -17.47
CA SER A 49 14.58 11.65 -16.78
C SER A 49 14.47 11.47 -15.26
N ASN A 50 13.31 11.74 -14.67
CA ASN A 50 13.12 11.61 -13.22
C ASN A 50 13.22 10.13 -12.77
N ARG A 51 13.53 9.94 -11.50
CA ARG A 51 13.53 8.65 -10.81
C ARG A 51 12.45 8.65 -9.75
N ILE A 52 11.60 7.63 -9.78
CA ILE A 52 10.46 7.45 -8.86
C ILE A 52 10.49 6.09 -8.19
N ASP A 53 11.54 5.30 -8.41
CA ASP A 53 11.67 3.93 -7.87
C ASP A 53 11.48 3.88 -6.34
N PRO A 54 11.97 4.84 -5.54
CA PRO A 54 11.73 4.81 -4.09
C PRO A 54 10.25 4.89 -3.69
N ILE A 55 9.44 5.73 -4.33
CA ILE A 55 8.00 5.83 -4.01
C ILE A 55 7.21 4.66 -4.59
N ALA A 56 7.60 4.15 -5.76
CA ALA A 56 7.03 2.92 -6.31
C ALA A 56 7.29 1.72 -5.40
N ALA A 57 8.54 1.55 -4.93
CA ALA A 57 8.91 0.49 -3.99
C ALA A 57 8.18 0.62 -2.65
N LEU A 58 8.04 1.85 -2.13
CA LEU A 58 7.29 2.10 -0.89
C LEU A 58 5.83 1.65 -1.00
N ILE A 59 5.16 2.00 -2.09
CA ILE A 59 3.76 1.64 -2.29
C ILE A 59 3.63 0.13 -2.48
N ASN A 60 4.52 -0.50 -3.24
CA ASN A 60 4.52 -1.96 -3.39
C ASN A 60 4.73 -2.67 -2.05
N ALA A 61 5.69 -2.20 -1.24
CA ALA A 61 5.93 -2.75 0.10
C ALA A 61 4.72 -2.56 1.03
N TYR A 62 4.03 -1.43 0.91
CA TYR A 62 2.82 -1.16 1.66
C TYR A 62 1.69 -2.14 1.30
N VAL A 63 1.43 -2.35 0.00
CA VAL A 63 0.43 -3.32 -0.46
C VAL A 63 0.78 -4.73 0.01
N ALA A 64 2.02 -5.17 -0.20
CA ALA A 64 2.46 -6.49 0.24
C ALA A 64 2.32 -6.69 1.76
N GLY A 65 2.58 -5.64 2.54
CA GLY A 65 2.36 -5.67 3.98
C GLY A 65 0.87 -5.80 4.35
N MET A 66 -0.01 -5.04 3.70
CA MET A 66 -1.46 -5.16 3.92
C MET A 66 -1.96 -6.56 3.61
N ASP A 67 -1.61 -7.10 2.44
CA ASP A 67 -2.05 -8.42 1.99
C ASP A 67 -1.61 -9.52 2.98
N TYR A 68 -0.38 -9.42 3.50
CA TYR A 68 0.13 -10.35 4.52
C TYR A 68 -0.68 -10.31 5.82
N TYR A 69 -1.03 -9.13 6.31
CA TYR A 69 -1.82 -8.99 7.54
C TYR A 69 -3.26 -9.48 7.34
N GLU A 70 -3.89 -9.13 6.22
CA GLU A 70 -5.25 -9.61 5.89
C GLU A 70 -5.30 -11.14 5.80
N GLU A 71 -4.31 -11.76 5.15
CA GLU A 71 -4.21 -13.22 5.07
C GLU A 71 -3.97 -13.85 6.45
N SER A 72 -3.09 -13.24 7.26
CA SER A 72 -2.81 -13.71 8.61
C SER A 72 -4.05 -13.65 9.51
N GLU A 73 -4.83 -12.57 9.46
CA GLU A 73 -6.07 -12.41 10.23
C GLU A 73 -7.12 -13.41 9.76
N ALA A 74 -7.31 -13.58 8.45
CA ALA A 74 -8.25 -14.56 7.90
C ALA A 74 -7.90 -16.00 8.35
N ASN A 75 -6.61 -16.35 8.33
CA ASN A 75 -6.14 -17.65 8.80
C ASN A 75 -6.36 -17.83 10.30
N GLN A 76 -6.13 -16.80 11.11
CA GLN A 76 -6.39 -16.84 12.54
C GLN A 76 -7.89 -17.04 12.80
N HIS A 77 -8.77 -16.27 12.16
CA HIS A 77 -10.22 -16.41 12.30
C HIS A 77 -10.73 -17.79 11.88
N ALA A 78 -10.19 -18.35 10.79
CA ALA A 78 -10.53 -19.70 10.36
C ALA A 78 -10.12 -20.74 11.42
N ASN A 79 -8.89 -20.63 11.94
CA ASN A 79 -8.40 -21.53 12.99
C ASN A 79 -9.23 -21.42 14.28
N ASP A 80 -9.58 -20.20 14.69
CA ASP A 80 -10.41 -19.96 15.88
C ASP A 80 -11.80 -20.59 15.71
N TYR A 81 -12.39 -20.51 14.50
CA TYR A 81 -13.65 -21.17 14.20
C TYR A 81 -13.54 -22.69 14.26
N TYR A 82 -12.54 -23.29 13.60
CA TYR A 82 -12.35 -24.74 13.57
C TYR A 82 -12.00 -25.35 14.93
N THR A 83 -11.43 -24.56 15.84
CA THR A 83 -11.11 -24.97 17.21
C THR A 83 -12.22 -24.63 18.22
N SER A 84 -13.26 -23.93 17.79
CA SER A 84 -14.38 -23.53 18.64
C SER A 84 -15.29 -24.69 19.01
N ALA A 85 -15.97 -24.56 20.16
CA ALA A 85 -16.97 -25.53 20.60
C ALA A 85 -18.24 -25.54 19.72
N GLU A 86 -18.46 -24.51 18.88
CA GLU A 86 -19.60 -24.46 17.94
C GLU A 86 -19.34 -25.25 16.66
N PHE A 87 -18.08 -25.52 16.33
CA PHE A 87 -17.74 -26.28 15.13
C PHE A 87 -17.93 -27.79 15.37
N SER A 88 -18.83 -28.42 14.59
CA SER A 88 -19.15 -29.85 14.63
C SER A 88 -19.26 -30.42 13.20
N PHE A 89 -18.95 -31.71 13.04
CA PHE A 89 -19.04 -32.47 11.77
C PHE A 89 -20.45 -32.98 11.49
#